data_AF-A0A4Y2PXH5-F1
#
_entry.id   AF-A0A4Y2PXH5-F1
#
_cell.length_a   1.000
_cell.length_b   1.000
_cell.length_c   1.000
_cell.angle_alpha   90.00
_cell.angle_beta   90.00
_cell.angle_gamma   90.00
#
_symmetry.space_group_name_H-M   'P 1'
#
loop_
_entity.id
_entity.type
_entity.pdbx_description
1 polymer ?
#
loop_
_entity_poly.entity_id
_entity_poly.type
_entity_poly.pdbx_seq_one_letter_code
_entity_poly.pdbx_strand_id
1 'polypeptide(L)'
;MLTNASKHFMMLFEQDAEEIFQMYQSPKEIIELTSEDVIAHENSDRCYICKEEFTISDYKVKYHDHMQGYYRGAAHNSCNLKARVPHFLPIIVHNLSGYDSHFFH
;
A
#
# COMPACT_ATOMS: atom_id res chain seq x y z
N MET A 1 -6.16 39.64 -4.75
CA MET A 1 -5.04 39.03 -4.00
C MET A 1 -5.41 37.63 -3.49
N LEU A 2 -5.83 36.71 -4.38
CA LEU A 2 -6.20 35.32 -4.03
C LEU A 2 -5.10 34.30 -4.36
N THR A 3 -3.95 34.77 -4.84
CA THR A 3 -2.90 33.94 -5.47
C THR A 3 -1.90 33.32 -4.50
N ASN A 4 -2.01 33.54 -3.18
CA ASN A 4 -1.04 33.02 -2.22
C ASN A 4 -1.50 31.70 -1.59
N ALA A 5 -2.70 31.65 -1.01
CA ALA A 5 -3.20 30.46 -0.33
C ALA A 5 -3.40 29.26 -1.27
N SER A 6 -4.02 29.46 -2.45
CA SER A 6 -4.25 28.37 -3.40
C SER A 6 -2.94 27.81 -3.96
N LYS A 7 -1.97 28.67 -4.29
CA LYS A 7 -0.65 28.22 -4.75
C LYS A 7 0.11 27.48 -3.66
N HIS A 8 0.04 27.98 -2.42
CA HIS A 8 0.67 27.32 -1.29
C HIS A 8 0.05 25.94 -1.01
N PHE A 9 -1.28 25.84 -1.08
CA PHE A 9 -1.99 24.56 -0.99
C PHE A 9 -1.53 23.57 -2.08
N MET A 10 -1.52 23.99 -3.35
CA MET A 10 -1.10 23.13 -4.46
C MET A 10 0.35 22.68 -4.33
N MET A 11 1.24 23.57 -3.91
CA MET A 11 2.65 23.22 -3.69
C MET A 11 2.83 22.19 -2.57
N LEU A 12 2.15 22.36 -1.43
CA LEU A 12 2.19 21.38 -0.33
C LEU A 12 1.58 20.04 -0.77
N PHE A 13 0.48 20.10 -1.52
CA PHE A 13 -0.18 18.91 -2.05
C PHE A 13 0.71 18.13 -3.02
N GLU A 14 1.39 18.81 -3.95
CA GLU A 14 2.37 18.20 -4.85
C GLU A 14 3.54 17.58 -4.09
N GLN A 15 4.03 18.28 -3.06
CA GLN A 15 5.10 17.77 -2.21
C GLN A 15 4.67 16.49 -1.47
N ASP A 16 3.50 16.49 -0.81
CA ASP A 16 2.96 15.31 -0.12
C ASP A 16 2.76 14.14 -1.10
N ALA A 17 2.23 14.42 -2.30
CA ALA A 17 2.03 13.41 -3.33
C ALA A 17 3.36 12.80 -3.80
N GLU A 18 4.40 13.62 -3.99
CA GLU A 18 5.73 13.15 -4.36
C GLU A 18 6.36 12.31 -3.24
N GLU A 19 6.29 12.76 -1.99
CA GLU A 19 6.82 12.03 -0.83
C GLU A 19 6.17 10.64 -0.71
N ILE A 20 4.83 10.58 -0.78
CA ILE A 20 4.08 9.31 -0.75
C ILE A 20 4.44 8.43 -1.94
N PHE A 21 4.57 9.00 -3.14
CA PHE A 21 4.93 8.24 -4.33
C PHE A 21 6.34 7.63 -4.23
N GLN A 22 7.32 8.38 -3.72
CA GLN A 22 8.66 7.86 -3.49
C GLN A 22 8.68 6.74 -2.44
N MET A 23 7.88 6.85 -1.38
CA MET A 23 7.71 5.76 -0.41
C MET A 23 7.20 4.47 -1.08
N TYR A 24 6.23 4.58 -1.99
CA TYR A 24 5.72 3.41 -2.72
C TYR A 24 6.70 2.83 -3.74
N GLN A 25 7.62 3.63 -4.28
CA GLN A 25 8.67 3.15 -5.19
C GLN A 25 9.81 2.41 -4.49
N SER A 26 9.92 2.50 -3.17
CA SER A 26 10.95 1.82 -2.37
C SER A 26 10.32 0.78 -1.42
N PRO A 27 9.75 -0.32 -1.95
CA PRO A 27 9.12 -1.34 -1.13
C PRO A 27 10.16 -2.01 -0.24
N LYS A 28 9.92 -1.99 1.07
CA LYS A 28 10.77 -2.68 2.03
C LYS A 28 10.69 -4.18 1.86
N GLU A 29 11.85 -4.81 1.97
CA GLU A 29 11.94 -6.25 2.13
C GLU A 29 11.33 -6.67 3.46
N ILE A 30 10.93 -7.93 3.53
CA ILE A 30 10.42 -8.51 4.77
C ILE A 30 11.53 -8.49 5.82
N ILE A 31 11.21 -8.02 7.02
CA ILE A 31 12.15 -8.13 8.14
C ILE A 31 12.19 -9.56 8.66
N GLU A 32 13.16 -9.86 9.52
CA GLU A 32 13.23 -11.16 10.18
C GLU A 32 11.93 -11.45 10.95
N LEU A 33 11.37 -12.65 10.75
CA LEU A 33 10.14 -13.06 11.40
C LEU A 33 10.40 -13.33 12.88
N THR A 34 9.43 -12.98 13.72
CA THR A 34 9.42 -13.42 15.12
C THR A 34 9.11 -14.92 15.22
N SER A 35 9.39 -15.52 16.37
CA SER A 35 9.02 -16.91 16.63
C SER A 35 7.51 -17.12 16.48
N GLU A 36 6.71 -16.16 16.94
CA GLU A 36 5.26 -16.14 16.81
C GLU A 36 4.82 -16.08 15.35
N ASP A 37 5.47 -15.26 14.52
CA ASP A 37 5.18 -15.17 13.08
C ASP A 37 5.47 -16.47 12.35
N VAL A 38 6.59 -17.13 12.68
CA VAL A 38 6.94 -18.43 12.10
C VAL A 38 5.87 -19.46 12.48
N ILE A 39 5.49 -19.53 13.77
CA ILE A 39 4.45 -20.46 14.24
C ILE A 39 3.12 -20.17 13.54
N ALA A 40 2.73 -18.90 13.42
CA ALA A 40 1.51 -18.50 12.74
C ALA A 40 1.54 -18.86 11.24
N HIS A 41 2.69 -18.67 10.59
CA HIS A 41 2.89 -19.01 9.19
C HIS A 41 2.77 -20.52 8.95
N GLU A 42 3.48 -21.33 9.73
CA GLU A 42 3.50 -22.78 9.57
C GLU A 42 2.13 -23.40 9.82
N ASN A 43 1.42 -22.93 10.86
CA ASN A 43 0.10 -23.45 11.23
C ASN A 43 -1.05 -22.91 10.35
N SER A 44 -0.78 -21.96 9.46
CA SER A 44 -1.81 -21.44 8.55
C SER A 44 -2.12 -22.43 7.43
N ASP A 45 -3.40 -22.78 7.32
CA ASP A 45 -4.01 -23.61 6.28
C ASP A 45 -4.76 -22.78 5.21
N ARG A 46 -5.01 -21.51 5.50
CA ARG A 46 -5.79 -20.58 4.68
C ARG A 46 -5.06 -19.27 4.40
N CYS A 47 -5.22 -18.78 3.18
CA CYS A 47 -4.65 -17.52 2.72
C CYS A 47 -5.18 -16.33 3.52
N TYR A 48 -4.27 -15.47 3.96
CA TYR A 48 -4.55 -14.25 4.68
C TYR A 48 -5.42 -13.27 3.87
N ILE A 49 -5.26 -13.24 2.54
CA ILE A 49 -5.93 -12.30 1.65
C ILE A 49 -7.34 -12.77 1.29
N CYS A 50 -7.47 -13.95 0.68
CA CYS A 50 -8.76 -14.44 0.17
C CYS A 50 -9.48 -15.42 1.10
N LYS A 51 -8.83 -15.89 2.17
CA LYS A 51 -9.36 -16.84 3.17
C LYS A 51 -9.60 -18.28 2.69
N GLU A 52 -9.17 -18.60 1.46
CA GLU A 52 -9.23 -19.94 0.87
C GLU A 52 -7.98 -20.79 1.19
N GLU A 53 -8.13 -22.11 1.11
CA GLU A 53 -7.08 -23.09 1.42
C GLU A 53 -5.93 -23.07 0.40
N PHE A 54 -4.72 -23.43 0.84
CA PHE A 54 -3.55 -23.54 -0.04
C PHE A 54 -3.62 -24.79 -0.91
N THR A 55 -3.04 -24.71 -2.11
CA THR A 55 -2.93 -25.85 -3.02
C THR A 55 -1.48 -26.05 -3.46
N ILE A 56 -1.17 -27.21 -4.04
CA ILE A 56 0.17 -27.47 -4.60
C ILE A 56 0.49 -26.48 -5.72
N SER A 57 -0.50 -26.13 -6.55
CA SER A 57 -0.35 -25.18 -7.66
C SER A 57 -0.31 -23.72 -7.22
N ASP A 58 -0.90 -23.39 -6.08
CA ASP A 58 -0.90 -22.04 -5.50
C ASP A 58 -0.52 -22.14 -4.03
N TYR A 59 0.81 -22.17 -3.83
CA TYR A 59 1.42 -22.50 -2.56
C TYR A 59 1.48 -21.31 -1.60
N LYS A 60 1.69 -21.63 -0.33
CA LYS A 60 1.83 -20.68 0.77
C LYS A 60 3.12 -19.87 0.64
N VAL A 61 3.02 -18.55 0.67
CA VAL A 61 4.13 -17.58 0.71
C VAL A 61 3.98 -16.60 1.87
N LYS A 62 5.09 -15.98 2.29
CA LYS A 62 5.08 -14.93 3.31
C LYS A 62 4.59 -13.63 2.68
N TYR A 63 3.46 -13.11 3.15
CA TYR A 63 2.94 -11.80 2.77
C TYR A 63 3.28 -10.77 3.85
N HIS A 64 3.80 -9.63 3.43
CA HIS A 64 4.29 -8.58 4.34
C HIS A 64 3.89 -7.18 3.90
N ASP A 65 4.06 -6.23 4.82
CA ASP A 65 3.87 -4.81 4.57
C ASP A 65 5.08 -4.20 3.85
N HIS A 66 4.88 -3.56 2.71
CA HIS A 66 5.97 -2.93 1.95
C HIS A 66 6.45 -1.58 2.51
N MET A 67 5.78 -0.99 3.50
CA MET A 67 6.22 0.29 4.11
C MET A 67 7.11 0.05 5.34
N GLN A 68 6.80 -0.97 6.12
CA GLN A 68 7.43 -1.29 7.40
C GLN A 68 8.20 -2.62 7.38
N GLY A 69 7.90 -3.51 6.42
CA GLY A 69 8.53 -4.82 6.29
C GLY A 69 7.90 -5.92 7.16
N TYR A 70 6.88 -5.60 7.96
CA TYR A 70 6.27 -6.54 8.91
C TYR A 70 5.48 -7.64 8.23
N TYR A 71 5.64 -8.86 8.73
CA TYR A 71 4.83 -9.99 8.32
C TYR A 71 3.34 -9.73 8.62
N ARG A 72 2.48 -10.03 7.64
CA ARG A 72 1.03 -9.88 7.76
C ARG A 72 0.31 -11.21 7.81
N GLY A 73 0.84 -12.22 7.13
CA GLY A 73 0.22 -13.53 7.09
C GLY A 73 0.72 -14.43 5.97
N ALA A 74 0.23 -15.66 5.96
CA ALA A 74 0.49 -16.62 4.90
C ALA A 74 -0.48 -16.34 3.76
N ALA A 75 -0.01 -16.08 2.55
CA ALA A 75 -0.86 -15.83 1.40
C ALA A 75 -0.57 -16.83 0.28
N HIS A 76 -1.51 -17.00 -0.64
CA HIS A 76 -1.22 -17.66 -1.91
C HIS A 76 -0.17 -16.88 -2.67
N ASN A 77 0.71 -17.58 -3.40
CA ASN A 77 1.64 -16.94 -4.32
C ASN A 77 0.90 -16.04 -5.33
N SER A 78 -0.24 -16.51 -5.85
CA SER A 78 -1.06 -15.72 -6.78
C SER A 78 -1.68 -14.47 -6.13
N CYS A 79 -2.18 -14.57 -4.90
CA CYS A 79 -2.74 -13.44 -4.17
C CYS A 79 -1.65 -12.41 -3.83
N ASN A 80 -0.47 -12.87 -3.43
CA ASN A 80 0.68 -12.01 -3.18
C ASN A 80 1.09 -11.21 -4.45
N LEU A 81 1.13 -11.87 -5.62
CA LEU A 81 1.44 -11.21 -6.88
C LEU A 81 0.38 -10.18 -7.30
N LYS A 82 -0.88 -10.39 -6.94
CA LYS A 82 -1.98 -9.43 -7.19
C LYS A 82 -1.98 -8.26 -6.21
N ALA A 83 -1.51 -8.47 -4.98
CA ALA A 83 -1.43 -7.45 -3.94
C ALA A 83 -0.26 -6.46 -4.11
N ARG A 84 0.24 -6.28 -5.35
CA ARG A 84 1.28 -5.32 -5.66
C ARG A 84 0.77 -3.90 -5.47
N VAL A 85 1.67 -3.06 -4.96
CA VAL A 85 1.43 -1.62 -4.86
C VAL A 85 1.24 -1.05 -6.27
N PRO A 86 0.17 -0.26 -6.52
CA PRO A 86 -0.05 0.35 -7.83
C PRO A 86 1.05 1.38 -8.15
N HIS A 87 1.38 1.53 -9.44
CA HIS A 87 2.31 2.56 -9.92
C HIS A 87 1.69 3.97 -10.02
N PHE A 88 0.53 4.19 -9.41
CA PHE A 88 -0.15 5.48 -9.37
C PHE A 88 -0.75 5.72 -7.98
N LEU A 89 -0.79 6.98 -7.56
CA LEU A 89 -1.37 7.39 -6.29
C LEU A 89 -2.79 7.92 -6.52
N PRO A 90 -3.85 7.22 -6.08
CA PRO A 90 -5.20 7.77 -6.16
C PRO A 90 -5.37 8.88 -5.11
N ILE A 91 -5.57 10.11 -5.56
CA ILE A 91 -5.85 11.24 -4.66
C ILE A 91 -7.33 11.60 -4.75
N ILE A 92 -8.01 11.56 -3.60
CA ILE A 92 -9.44 11.87 -3.47
C ILE A 92 -9.56 13.13 -2.62
N VAL A 93 -10.04 14.22 -3.22
CA VAL A 93 -10.26 15.49 -2.53
C VAL A 93 -11.75 15.60 -2.18
N HIS A 94 -12.07 15.41 -0.91
CA HIS A 94 -13.42 15.62 -0.40
C HIS A 94 -13.65 17.12 -0.17
N ASN A 95 -14.66 17.70 -0.83
CA ASN A 95 -15.11 19.11 -0.71
C ASN A 95 -14.30 20.18 -1.47
N LEU A 96 -14.26 20.10 -2.79
CA LEU A 96 -13.98 21.28 -3.64
C LEU A 96 -15.18 22.24 -3.77
N SER A 97 -16.30 21.94 -3.11
CA SER A 97 -17.50 22.79 -3.12
C SER A 97 -17.19 24.17 -2.52
N GLY A 98 -17.15 25.19 -3.40
CA GLY A 98 -16.82 26.57 -3.03
C GLY A 98 -15.38 27.00 -3.34
N TYR A 99 -14.54 26.08 -3.82
CA TYR A 99 -13.23 26.39 -4.39
C TYR A 99 -13.29 26.28 -5.92
N ASP A 100 -12.58 27.16 -6.61
CA ASP A 100 -12.55 27.16 -8.06
C ASP A 100 -11.71 25.98 -8.58
N SER A 101 -12.34 24.88 -9.02
CA SER A 101 -11.61 23.70 -9.52
C SER A 101 -10.81 23.97 -10.80
N HIS A 102 -10.95 25.15 -11.42
CA HIS A 102 -10.09 25.60 -12.52
C HIS A 102 -8.60 25.66 -12.14
N PHE A 103 -8.23 25.56 -10.86
CA PHE A 103 -6.83 25.44 -10.43
C PHE A 103 -6.15 24.10 -10.78
N PHE A 104 -6.91 23.06 -11.13
CA PHE A 104 -6.37 21.72 -11.47
C PHE A 104 -6.22 21.47 -12.98
N HIS A 105 -6.28 22.52 -13.80
CA HIS A 105 -6.22 22.45 -15.26
C HIS A 105 -4.92 22.99 -15.85
#